data_AF-A0A7C6G2I6-F1
#
_entry.id   AF-A0A7C6G2I6-F1
#
_cell.length_a   1.000
_cell.length_b   1.000
_cell.length_c   1.000
_cell.angle_alpha   90.00
_cell.angle_beta   90.00
_cell.angle_gamma   90.00
#
_symmetry.space_group_name_H-M   'P 1'
#
loop_
_entity.id
_entity.type
_entity.pdbx_description
1 polymer ?
#
loop_
_entity_poly.entity_id
_entity_poly.type
_entity_poly.pdbx_seq_one_letter_code
_entity_poly.pdbx_strand_id
1 'polypeptide(L)'
;MRTITSYLLWYALTVTVLTIIFRFFLSFGIENDSVAVITVSAALYGFLMFGAGWYFGDKDEKYLPIYDIGFRFHFTTYLVHSAITLLWIKLGFCSKNEDIAITYNILIYWGILVLIHFVFFLCTRKNSIKNLDKDDLFE
;
A
#
# COMPACT_ATOMS: atom_id res chain seq x y z
N MET A 1 17.42 15.36 3.25
CA MET A 1 17.58 13.93 3.62
C MET A 1 16.80 13.10 2.63
N ARG A 2 17.20 11.83 2.43
CA ARG A 2 16.53 10.91 1.52
C ARG A 2 15.21 10.46 2.16
N THR A 3 14.08 10.84 1.55
CA THR A 3 12.74 10.36 1.94
C THR A 3 12.47 8.93 1.43
N ILE A 4 13.19 8.54 0.38
CA ILE A 4 13.18 7.19 -0.19
C ILE A 4 14.34 6.41 0.42
N THR A 5 14.01 5.33 1.13
CA THR A 5 14.96 4.42 1.77
C THR A 5 14.98 3.08 1.03
N SER A 6 16.02 2.29 1.26
CA SER A 6 16.11 0.94 0.68
C SER A 6 14.96 0.05 1.15
N TYR A 7 14.53 0.16 2.42
CA TYR A 7 13.40 -0.62 2.94
C TYR A 7 12.08 -0.21 2.28
N LEU A 8 11.86 1.08 2.02
CA LEU A 8 10.68 1.52 1.26
C LEU A 8 10.68 0.98 -0.18
N LEU A 9 11.85 0.89 -0.82
CA LEU A 9 11.98 0.29 -2.16
C LEU A 9 11.70 -1.21 -2.15
N TRP A 10 12.26 -1.96 -1.19
CA TRP A 10 11.98 -3.38 -1.02
C TRP A 10 10.50 -3.64 -0.67
N TYR A 11 9.91 -2.76 0.13
CA TYR A 11 8.48 -2.78 0.40
C TYR A 11 7.68 -2.55 -0.88
N ALA A 12 8.01 -1.52 -1.68
CA ALA A 12 7.33 -1.25 -2.94
C ALA A 12 7.39 -2.44 -3.91
N LEU A 13 8.55 -3.11 -4.02
CA LEU A 13 8.69 -4.34 -4.80
C LEU A 13 7.82 -5.48 -4.24
N THR A 14 7.82 -5.66 -2.91
CA THR A 14 7.01 -6.68 -2.24
C THR A 14 5.52 -6.47 -2.50
N VAL A 15 5.03 -5.25 -2.30
CA VAL A 15 3.64 -4.86 -2.59
C VAL A 15 3.34 -5.08 -4.07
N THR A 16 4.26 -4.76 -4.98
CA THR A 16 4.08 -4.97 -6.42
C THR A 16 3.80 -6.44 -6.73
N VAL A 17 4.66 -7.34 -6.24
CA VAL A 17 4.51 -8.78 -6.44
C VAL A 17 3.20 -9.29 -5.82
N LEU A 18 2.92 -8.91 -4.58
CA LEU A 18 1.69 -9.32 -3.88
C LEU A 18 0.43 -8.83 -4.59
N THR A 19 0.39 -7.58 -5.06
CA THR A 19 -0.78 -7.04 -5.78
C THR A 19 -0.98 -7.73 -7.13
N ILE A 20 0.07 -8.04 -7.89
CA ILE A 20 -0.05 -8.78 -9.15
C ILE A 20 -0.66 -10.17 -8.89
N ILE A 21 -0.14 -10.89 -7.91
CA ILE A 21 -0.66 -12.22 -7.53
C ILE A 21 -2.12 -12.12 -7.09
N PHE A 22 -2.44 -11.12 -6.25
CA PHE A 22 -3.81 -10.89 -5.80
C PHE A 22 -4.76 -10.58 -6.97
N ARG A 23 -4.39 -9.67 -7.89
CA ARG A 23 -5.21 -9.34 -9.06
C ARG A 23 -5.48 -10.55 -9.94
N PHE A 24 -4.48 -11.40 -10.15
CA PHE A 24 -4.64 -12.65 -10.88
C PHE A 24 -5.71 -13.55 -10.24
N PHE A 25 -5.57 -13.85 -8.94
CA PHE A 25 -6.52 -14.74 -8.25
C PHE A 25 -7.90 -14.11 -8.07
N LEU A 26 -7.98 -12.79 -7.89
CA LEU A 26 -9.25 -12.07 -7.81
C LEU A 26 -10.01 -12.19 -9.13
N SER A 27 -9.40 -11.83 -10.25
CA SER A 27 -10.07 -11.94 -11.56
C SER A 27 -10.37 -13.41 -11.90
N PHE A 28 -9.49 -14.36 -11.59
CA PHE A 28 -9.79 -15.78 -11.74
C PHE A 28 -10.99 -16.23 -10.90
N GLY A 29 -11.04 -15.82 -9.62
CA GLY A 29 -12.13 -16.15 -8.71
C GLY A 29 -13.48 -15.59 -9.18
N ILE A 30 -13.49 -14.34 -9.68
CA ILE A 30 -14.69 -13.69 -10.23
C ILE A 30 -15.16 -14.36 -11.53
N GLU A 31 -14.23 -14.73 -12.42
CA GLU A 31 -14.59 -15.40 -13.69
C GLU A 31 -15.23 -16.77 -13.45
N ASN A 32 -14.79 -17.49 -12.41
CA ASN A 32 -15.26 -18.83 -12.07
C ASN A 32 -16.34 -18.84 -10.96
N ASP A 33 -16.90 -17.69 -10.58
CA ASP A 33 -17.88 -17.53 -9.49
C ASP A 33 -17.44 -18.23 -8.17
N SER A 34 -16.13 -18.24 -7.92
CA SER A 34 -15.52 -18.96 -6.80
C SER A 34 -15.31 -18.03 -5.60
N VAL A 35 -16.34 -17.95 -4.76
CA VAL A 35 -16.29 -17.19 -3.48
C VAL A 35 -15.12 -17.62 -2.60
N ALA A 36 -14.76 -18.92 -2.63
CA ALA A 36 -13.64 -19.44 -1.86
C ALA A 36 -12.30 -18.84 -2.32
N VAL A 37 -12.04 -18.80 -3.63
CA VAL A 37 -10.79 -18.22 -4.17
C VAL A 37 -10.74 -16.72 -3.89
N ILE A 38 -11.85 -16.00 -4.08
CA ILE A 38 -11.93 -14.56 -3.80
C ILE A 38 -11.61 -14.30 -2.32
N THR A 39 -12.27 -15.02 -1.41
CA THR A 39 -12.13 -14.80 0.04
C THR A 39 -10.73 -15.17 0.52
N VAL A 40 -10.20 -16.33 0.11
CA VAL A 40 -8.87 -16.79 0.54
C VAL A 40 -7.78 -15.88 -0.02
N SER A 41 -7.85 -15.51 -1.29
CA SER A 41 -6.84 -14.61 -1.89
C SER A 41 -6.87 -13.22 -1.25
N ALA A 42 -8.05 -12.66 -0.97
CA ALA A 42 -8.19 -11.39 -0.27
C ALA A 42 -7.64 -11.45 1.17
N ALA A 43 -7.97 -12.50 1.92
CA ALA A 43 -7.47 -12.69 3.28
C ALA A 43 -5.94 -12.83 3.31
N LEU A 44 -5.38 -13.70 2.46
CA LEU A 44 -3.93 -13.88 2.35
C LEU A 44 -3.23 -12.59 1.94
N TYR A 45 -3.76 -11.88 0.94
CA TYR A 45 -3.23 -10.59 0.52
C TYR A 45 -3.23 -9.59 1.69
N GLY A 46 -4.34 -9.48 2.44
CA GLY A 46 -4.43 -8.62 3.62
C GLY A 46 -3.38 -8.94 4.69
N PHE A 47 -3.24 -10.20 5.10
CA PHE A 47 -2.26 -10.61 6.10
C PHE A 47 -0.82 -10.39 5.64
N LEU A 48 -0.50 -10.71 4.38
CA LEU A 48 0.84 -10.52 3.82
C LEU A 48 1.18 -9.03 3.70
N MET A 49 0.24 -8.19 3.27
CA MET A 49 0.41 -6.74 3.20
C MET A 49 0.62 -6.12 4.58
N PHE A 50 -0.14 -6.57 5.58
CA PHE A 50 0.03 -6.14 6.98
C PHE A 50 1.41 -6.53 7.51
N GLY A 51 1.80 -7.81 7.35
CA GLY A 51 3.10 -8.31 7.80
C GLY A 51 4.27 -7.61 7.09
N ALA A 52 4.15 -7.36 5.78
CA ALA A 52 5.16 -6.60 5.04
C ALA A 52 5.26 -5.16 5.53
N GLY A 53 4.13 -4.47 5.73
CA GLY A 53 4.11 -3.10 6.24
C GLY A 53 4.75 -3.01 7.62
N TRP A 54 4.41 -3.93 8.50
CA TRP A 54 4.99 -4.02 9.84
C TRP A 54 6.50 -4.27 9.79
N TYR A 55 6.94 -5.29 9.05
CA TYR A 55 8.36 -5.66 8.96
C TYR A 55 9.22 -4.56 8.36
N PHE A 56 8.84 -4.01 7.20
CA PHE A 56 9.64 -2.99 6.54
C PHE A 56 9.53 -1.64 7.25
N GLY A 57 8.40 -1.32 7.87
CA GLY A 57 8.22 -0.12 8.69
C GLY A 57 9.17 -0.12 9.90
N ASP A 58 9.16 -1.20 10.70
CA ASP A 58 10.05 -1.37 11.85
C ASP A 58 11.53 -1.29 11.46
N LYS A 59 11.91 -1.90 10.32
CA LYS A 59 13.28 -1.85 9.82
C LYS A 59 13.68 -0.47 9.32
N ASP A 60 12.75 0.26 8.72
CA ASP A 60 13.01 1.60 8.21
C ASP A 60 13.17 2.62 9.34
N GLU A 61 12.31 2.56 10.34
CA GLU A 61 12.37 3.41 11.55
C GLU A 61 13.71 3.23 12.28
N LYS A 62 14.15 1.99 12.50
CA LYS A 62 15.45 1.68 13.11
C LYS A 62 16.66 2.10 12.27
N TYR A 63 16.50 2.21 10.95
CA TYR A 63 17.58 2.60 10.04
C TYR A 63 17.72 4.12 9.92
N LEU A 64 16.59 4.81 9.81
CA LEU A 64 16.52 6.26 9.75
C LEU A 64 15.15 6.67 10.32
N PRO A 65 15.07 7.19 11.55
CA PRO A 65 13.81 7.49 12.24
C PRO A 65 13.14 8.73 11.63
N ILE A 66 12.68 8.59 10.40
CA ILE A 66 11.95 9.63 9.69
C ILE A 66 10.59 9.71 10.34
N TYR A 67 10.30 10.87 10.91
CA TYR A 67 9.02 11.15 11.52
C TYR A 67 7.95 11.32 10.43
N ASP A 68 7.35 10.20 10.02
CA ASP A 68 6.33 10.17 8.98
C ASP A 68 5.04 9.48 9.37
N ILE A 69 4.91 9.00 10.62
CA ILE A 69 3.75 8.27 11.14
C ILE A 69 3.24 7.15 10.20
N GLY A 70 4.16 6.52 9.45
CA GLY A 70 3.85 5.47 8.48
C GLY A 70 3.29 5.98 7.14
N PHE A 71 3.22 7.29 6.90
CA PHE A 71 2.64 7.87 5.69
C PHE A 71 3.31 7.37 4.41
N ARG A 72 4.65 7.27 4.37
CA ARG A 72 5.35 6.81 3.16
C ARG A 72 4.93 5.40 2.77
N PHE A 73 4.73 4.52 3.73
CA PHE A 73 4.31 3.14 3.49
C PHE A 73 2.87 3.08 2.98
N HIS A 74 1.94 3.78 3.63
CA HIS A 74 0.55 3.85 3.17
C HIS A 74 0.42 4.47 1.77
N PHE A 75 1.15 5.55 1.49
CA PHE A 75 1.15 6.20 0.19
C PHE A 75 1.77 5.32 -0.89
N THR A 76 2.87 4.64 -0.59
CA THR A 76 3.51 3.68 -1.51
C THR A 76 2.56 2.54 -1.86
N THR A 77 1.89 1.98 -0.86
CA THR A 77 0.90 0.92 -1.07
C THR A 77 -0.27 1.38 -1.94
N TYR A 78 -0.80 2.58 -1.69
CA TYR A 78 -1.84 3.16 -2.53
C TYR A 78 -1.39 3.34 -3.98
N LEU A 79 -0.21 3.91 -4.21
CA LEU A 79 0.32 4.15 -5.55
C LEU A 79 0.54 2.84 -6.31
N VAL A 80 1.23 1.88 -5.70
CA VAL A 80 1.55 0.60 -6.33
C VAL A 80 0.27 -0.17 -6.62
N HIS A 81 -0.64 -0.27 -5.64
CA HIS A 81 -1.91 -0.97 -5.82
C HIS A 81 -2.75 -0.33 -6.92
N SER A 82 -2.90 1.00 -6.90
CA SER A 82 -3.66 1.73 -7.91
C SER A 82 -3.05 1.56 -9.29
N ALA A 83 -1.72 1.71 -9.42
CA ALA A 83 -1.04 1.56 -10.70
C ALA A 83 -1.23 0.17 -11.29
N ILE A 84 -1.05 -0.89 -10.49
CA ILE A 84 -1.22 -2.27 -10.96
C ILE A 84 -2.67 -2.53 -11.34
N THR A 85 -3.64 -2.10 -10.51
CA THR A 85 -5.07 -2.27 -10.81
C THR A 85 -5.47 -1.55 -12.10
N LEU A 86 -5.01 -0.31 -12.30
CA LEU A 86 -5.27 0.46 -13.53
C LEU A 86 -4.61 -0.18 -14.75
N LEU A 87 -3.39 -0.69 -14.61
CA LEU A 87 -2.72 -1.46 -15.68
C LEU A 87 -3.48 -2.75 -15.98
N TRP A 88 -3.97 -3.45 -14.97
CA TRP A 88 -4.75 -4.67 -15.11
C TRP A 88 -6.02 -4.45 -15.94
N ILE A 89 -6.74 -3.36 -15.64
CA ILE A 89 -7.91 -2.92 -16.40
C ILE A 89 -7.51 -2.56 -17.83
N LYS A 90 -6.49 -1.71 -18.00
CA LYS A 90 -6.07 -1.22 -19.32
C LYS A 90 -5.57 -2.35 -20.25
N LEU A 91 -4.94 -3.37 -19.70
CA LEU A 91 -4.44 -4.54 -20.43
C LEU A 91 -5.53 -5.60 -20.69
N GLY A 92 -6.75 -5.40 -20.17
CA GLY A 92 -7.86 -6.33 -20.38
C GLY A 92 -7.74 -7.63 -19.58
N PHE A 93 -7.02 -7.63 -18.46
CA PHE A 93 -6.84 -8.81 -17.61
C PHE A 93 -7.97 -8.99 -16.57
N CYS A 94 -8.93 -8.09 -16.51
CA CYS A 94 -10.11 -8.23 -15.65
C CYS A 94 -10.98 -9.41 -16.10
N SER A 95 -11.71 -9.98 -15.15
CA SER A 95 -12.78 -10.92 -15.48
C SER A 95 -13.89 -10.22 -16.27
N LYS A 96 -14.61 -10.98 -17.10
CA LYS A 96 -15.81 -10.50 -17.80
C LYS A 96 -16.95 -10.15 -16.83
N ASN A 97 -16.92 -10.72 -15.62
CA ASN A 97 -17.92 -10.51 -14.58
C ASN A 97 -17.47 -9.44 -13.56
N GLU A 98 -16.32 -8.79 -13.77
CA GLU A 98 -15.79 -7.78 -12.86
C GLU A 98 -16.43 -6.41 -13.13
N ASP A 99 -17.07 -5.82 -12.12
CA ASP A 99 -17.57 -4.44 -12.21
C ASP A 99 -16.42 -3.44 -12.00
N ILE A 100 -15.93 -2.91 -13.12
CA ILE A 100 -14.83 -1.95 -13.15
C ILE A 100 -15.20 -0.63 -12.45
N ALA A 101 -16.49 -0.24 -12.43
CA ALA A 101 -16.91 0.98 -11.75
C ALA A 101 -16.72 0.86 -10.24
N ILE A 102 -16.98 -0.32 -9.66
CA ILE A 102 -16.67 -0.60 -8.25
C ILE A 102 -15.17 -0.45 -7.99
N THR A 103 -14.32 -1.00 -8.88
CA THR A 103 -12.87 -0.87 -8.74
C THR A 103 -12.42 0.59 -8.73
N TYR A 104 -12.91 1.43 -9.65
CA TYR A 104 -12.58 2.85 -9.66
C TYR A 104 -13.05 3.58 -8.38
N ASN A 105 -14.26 3.30 -7.92
CA ASN A 105 -14.79 3.90 -6.70
C ASN A 105 -13.94 3.56 -5.47
N ILE A 106 -13.46 2.32 -5.36
CA ILE A 106 -12.54 1.90 -4.28
C ILE A 106 -11.24 2.71 -4.32
N LEU A 107 -10.62 2.86 -5.51
CA LEU A 107 -9.38 3.64 -5.66
C LEU A 107 -9.57 5.12 -5.30
N ILE A 108 -10.74 5.70 -5.61
CA ILE A 108 -11.08 7.08 -5.27
C ILE A 108 -11.26 7.23 -3.76
N TYR A 109 -12.10 6.39 -3.14
CA TYR A 109 -12.37 6.46 -1.70
C TYR A 109 -11.10 6.24 -0.87
N TRP A 110 -10.27 5.27 -1.26
CA TRP A 110 -9.00 5.06 -0.59
C TRP A 110 -8.02 6.22 -0.82
N GLY A 111 -8.00 6.82 -2.02
CA GLY A 111 -7.22 8.02 -2.30
C GLY A 111 -7.58 9.20 -1.38
N ILE A 112 -8.87 9.37 -1.06
CA ILE A 112 -9.32 10.38 -0.10
C ILE A 112 -8.76 10.08 1.31
N LEU A 113 -8.79 8.82 1.76
CA LEU A 113 -8.22 8.44 3.06
C LEU A 113 -6.71 8.70 3.12
N VAL A 114 -5.98 8.41 2.04
CA VAL A 114 -4.54 8.68 1.93
C VAL A 114 -4.28 10.19 1.94
N LEU A 115 -5.13 11.00 1.31
CA LEU A 115 -5.04 12.46 1.34
C LEU A 115 -5.26 13.00 2.76
N ILE A 116 -6.24 12.45 3.50
CA ILE A 116 -6.46 12.78 4.91
C ILE A 116 -5.22 12.43 5.73
N HIS A 117 -4.64 11.25 5.52
CA HIS A 117 -3.42 10.83 6.19
C HIS A 117 -2.22 11.75 5.86
N PHE A 118 -2.12 12.22 4.61
CA PHE A 118 -1.12 13.19 4.20
C PHE A 118 -1.26 14.52 4.96
N VAL A 119 -2.48 15.04 5.10
CA VAL A 119 -2.74 16.26 5.88
C VAL A 119 -2.33 16.06 7.34
N PHE A 120 -2.67 14.91 7.94
CA PHE A 120 -2.27 14.60 9.30
C PHE A 120 -0.74 14.53 9.47
N PHE A 121 -0.03 13.88 8.53
CA PHE A 121 1.43 13.89 8.46
C PHE A 121 2.02 15.31 8.38
N LEU A 122 1.44 16.20 7.57
CA LEU A 122 1.88 17.60 7.48
C LEU A 122 1.66 18.38 8.78
N CYS A 123 0.63 18.03 9.55
CA CYS A 123 0.38 18.65 10.85
C CYS A 123 1.37 18.16 11.91
N THR A 124 1.63 16.85 11.98
CA THR A 124 2.45 16.24 13.03
C THR A 124 3.96 16.46 12.81
N ARG A 125 4.43 16.56 11.57
CA ARG A 125 5.86 16.78 11.26
C ARG A 125 6.46 18.05 11.85
N LYS A 126 5.64 19.00 12.33
CA LYS A 126 6.09 20.18 13.10
C LYS A 126 6.82 19.78 14.39
N ASN A 127 6.62 18.54 14.86
CA ASN A 127 7.29 17.98 16.01
C ASN A 127 8.64 17.31 15.68
N SER A 128 9.13 17.37 14.44
CA SER A 128 10.43 16.81 14.04
C SER A 128 11.54 17.86 14.03
N ILE A 129 12.81 17.45 14.14
CA ILE A 129 13.99 18.28 13.80
C ILE A 129 14.60 17.69 12.53
N LYS A 130 14.64 18.47 11.45
CA LYS A 130 15.07 17.97 10.14
C LYS A 130 14.31 16.67 9.76
N ASN A 131 12.99 16.60 9.91
CA ASN A 131 12.18 15.40 9.61
C ASN A 131 12.57 14.11 10.38
N LEU A 132 13.43 14.20 11.39
CA LEU A 132 13.72 13.12 12.32
C LEU A 132 12.91 13.32 13.60
N ASP A 133 12.50 12.22 14.23
CA ASP A 133 11.84 12.30 15.52
C ASP A 133 12.74 13.02 16.53
N LYS A 134 12.16 13.94 17.32
CA LYS A 134 12.90 14.66 18.36
C LYS A 134 13.32 13.73 19.48
N ASP A 135 12.46 12.78 19.81
CA ASP A 135 12.68 11.89 20.95
C ASP A 135 13.87 10.97 20.67
N ASP A 136 13.98 10.46 19.43
CA ASP A 136 15.11 9.62 18.99
C ASP A 136 16.46 10.35 18.82
N LEU A 137 16.49 11.69 18.84
CA LEU A 137 17.71 12.47 18.62
C LEU A 137 18.52 12.74 19.89
N PHE A 138 17.91 12.59 21.07
CA PHE A 138 18.52 12.95 22.36
C PHE A 138 18.58 11.79 23.35
N GLU A 139 18.27 10.57 22.90
CA GLU A 139 18.60 9.30 23.58
C GLU A 139 19.99 8.78 23.17
#